data_AF-K8NSN3-F1
#
_entry.id   AF-K8NSN3-F1
#
_cell.length_a   1.000
_cell.length_b   1.000
_cell.length_c   1.000
_cell.angle_alpha   90.00
_cell.angle_beta   90.00
_cell.angle_gamma   90.00
#
_symmetry.space_group_name_H-M   'P 1'
#
loop_
_entity.id
_entity.type
_entity.pdbx_description
1 polymer ?
#
loop_
_entity_poly.entity_id
_entity_poly.type
_entity_poly.pdbx_seq_one_letter_code
_entity_poly.pdbx_strand_id
1 'polypeptide(L)' 'MDRKITEQAIGLILIEIGIRLGEAARIAKAAEACALAGSVAEGVRVSMDLEQIFYETGRLQDAASLLNRLSSE' A
#
# COMPACT_ATOMS: atom_id res chain seq x y z
N MET A 1 1.99 3.43 26.37
CA MET A 1 3.00 2.70 25.56
C MET A 1 4.30 3.51 25.58
N ASP A 2 5.48 2.93 25.39
CA ASP A 2 6.69 3.77 25.26
C ASP A 2 6.62 4.60 23.97
N ARG A 3 6.62 5.93 24.11
CA ARG A 3 6.41 6.85 22.99
C ARG A 3 7.45 6.68 21.88
N LYS A 4 8.71 6.46 22.25
CA LYS A 4 9.80 6.32 21.28
C LYS A 4 9.66 5.02 20.49
N ILE A 5 9.28 3.92 21.15
CA ILE A 5 8.98 2.65 20.49
C ILE A 5 7.78 2.81 19.54
N THR A 6 6.73 3.52 19.95
CA THR A 6 5.56 3.75 19.10
C THR A 6 5.88 4.60 17.87
N GLU A 7 6.62 5.70 18.03
CA GLU A 7 7.05 6.55 16.90
C GLU A 7 7.92 5.78 15.91
N GLN A 8 8.83 4.93 16.40
CA GLN A 8 9.65 4.05 15.54
C GLN A 8 8.79 3.04 14.77
N ALA A 9 7.83 2.39 15.43
CA ALA A 9 6.93 1.42 14.79
C ALA A 9 6.06 2.09 13.70
N ILE A 10 5.50 3.27 13.98
CA ILE A 10 4.75 4.05 13.00
C ILE A 10 5.63 4.39 11.79
N GLY A 11 6.88 4.84 12.02
CA GLY A 11 7.83 5.11 10.95
C GLY A 11 8.07 3.92 10.03
N LEU A 12 8.25 2.72 10.59
CA LEU A 12 8.41 1.48 9.81
C LEU A 12 7.16 1.14 8.99
N ILE A 13 5.98 1.31 9.57
CA ILE A 13 4.70 1.07 8.87
C ILE A 13 4.54 2.02 7.69
N LEU A 14 4.86 3.31 7.86
CA LEU A 14 4.78 4.30 6.78
C LEU A 14 5.77 4.01 5.64
N ILE A 15 6.97 3.54 5.96
CA ILE A 15 7.95 3.09 4.95
C ILE A 15 7.38 1.92 4.14
N GLU A 16 6.83 0.91 4.82
CA GLU A 16 6.25 -0.27 4.17
C GLU A 16 5.07 0.09 3.26
N ILE A 17 4.20 1.02 3.69
CA ILE A 17 3.13 1.58 2.84
C ILE A 17 3.73 2.18 1.55
N GLY A 18 4.79 2.97 1.66
CA GLY A 18 5.46 3.57 0.51
C GLY A 18 6.02 2.53 -0.46
N ILE A 19 6.64 1.47 0.06
CA ILE A 19 7.18 0.36 -0.75
C ILE A 19 6.06 -0.32 -1.54
N ARG A 20 4.97 -0.69 -0.87
CA ARG A 20 3.81 -1.37 -1.47
C ARG A 20 3.11 -0.51 -2.52
N LEU A 21 2.91 0.77 -2.24
CA LEU A 21 2.32 1.69 -3.21
C LEU A 21 3.24 1.92 -4.43
N GLY A 22 4.56 1.86 -4.24
CA GLY A 22 5.52 1.84 -5.35
C GLY A 22 5.37 0.61 -6.25
N GLU A 23 5.07 -0.55 -5.67
CA GLU A 23 4.75 -1.77 -6.41
C GLU A 23 3.41 -1.67 -7.14
N ALA A 24 2.36 -1.20 -6.46
CA ALA A 24 1.06 -0.93 -7.08
C ALA A 24 1.19 0.02 -8.28
N ALA A 25 2.00 1.07 -8.18
CA ALA A 25 2.24 1.99 -9.28
C ALA A 25 2.89 1.31 -10.49
N ARG A 26 3.76 0.31 -10.29
CA ARG A 26 4.34 -0.48 -11.40
C ARG A 26 3.31 -1.38 -12.06
N ILE A 27 2.48 -2.07 -11.28
CA ILE A 27 1.40 -2.93 -11.78
C ILE A 27 0.39 -2.09 -12.58
N ALA A 28 -0.03 -0.94 -12.04
CA ALA A 28 -0.97 -0.04 -12.72
C ALA A 28 -0.44 0.43 -14.08
N LYS A 29 0.84 0.81 -14.15
CA LYS A 29 1.50 1.19 -15.42
C LYS A 29 1.56 0.03 -16.43
N ALA A 30 1.80 -1.19 -15.96
CA ALA A 30 1.80 -2.37 -16.82
C ALA A 30 0.39 -2.64 -17.38
N ALA A 31 -0.64 -2.57 -16.54
CA ALA A 31 -2.03 -2.69 -16.96
C ALA A 31 -2.44 -1.61 -17.98
N GLU A 32 -2.04 -0.35 -17.75
CA GLU A 32 -2.25 0.76 -18.68
C GLU A 32 -1.57 0.50 -20.03
N ALA A 33 -0.31 0.04 -20.03
CA ALA A 33 0.42 -0.29 -21.25
C ALA A 33 -0.28 -1.40 -22.06
N CYS A 34 -0.83 -2.43 -21.40
CA CYS A 34 -1.63 -3.47 -22.06
C CYS A 34 -2.86 -2.88 -22.77
N ALA A 35 -3.59 -1.98 -22.08
CA ALA A 35 -4.76 -1.31 -22.64
C ALA A 35 -4.40 -0.42 -23.85
N LEU A 36 -3.32 0.36 -23.75
CA LEU A 36 -2.82 1.22 -24.84
C LEU A 36 -2.35 0.41 -26.06
N ALA A 37 -1.85 -0.81 -25.85
CA ALA A 37 -1.50 -1.74 -26.91
C ALA A 37 -2.71 -2.47 -27.53
N GLY A 38 -3.95 -2.15 -27.09
CA GLY A 38 -5.18 -2.78 -27.57
C GLY A 38 -5.55 -4.08 -26.86
N SER A 39 -4.79 -4.51 -25.85
CA SER A 39 -5.04 -5.72 -25.07
C SER A 39 -5.71 -5.39 -23.73
N VAL A 40 -6.95 -4.90 -23.78
CA VAL A 40 -7.69 -4.43 -22.60
C VAL A 40 -7.96 -5.54 -21.58
N ALA A 41 -8.33 -6.75 -22.04
CA ALA A 41 -8.59 -7.88 -21.14
C ALA A 41 -7.34 -8.29 -20.34
N GLU A 42 -6.17 -8.23 -20.97
CA GLU A 42 -4.89 -8.47 -20.30
C GLU A 42 -4.57 -7.36 -19.30
N GLY A 43 -4.84 -6.10 -19.66
CA GLY A 43 -4.70 -4.97 -18.74
C GLY A 43 -5.56 -5.15 -17.47
N VAL A 44 -6.81 -5.60 -17.62
CA VAL A 44 -7.67 -5.94 -16.48
C VAL A 44 -7.03 -7.07 -15.65
N ARG A 45 -6.58 -8.15 -16.28
CA ARG A 45 -5.94 -9.28 -15.59
C ARG A 45 -4.72 -8.83 -14.78
N VAL A 46 -3.84 -8.03 -15.37
CA VAL A 46 -2.65 -7.47 -14.68
C VAL A 46 -3.06 -6.56 -13.52
N SER A 47 -4.11 -5.74 -13.69
CA SER A 47 -4.57 -4.85 -12.62
C SER A 47 -5.13 -5.57 -11.39
N MET A 48 -5.54 -6.84 -11.51
CA MET A 48 -6.06 -7.61 -10.38
C MET A 48 -5.01 -7.85 -9.29
N ASP A 49 -3.73 -7.83 -9.63
CA ASP A 49 -2.62 -7.94 -8.65
C ASP A 49 -2.59 -6.75 -7.66
N LEU A 50 -3.32 -5.66 -7.94
CA LEU A 50 -3.47 -4.51 -7.04
C LEU A 50 -4.35 -4.80 -5.81
N GLU A 51 -5.27 -5.76 -5.88
CA GLU A 51 -6.28 -5.98 -4.83
C GLU A 51 -5.62 -6.30 -3.48
N GLN A 52 -4.65 -7.22 -3.49
CA GLN A 52 -3.91 -7.60 -2.29
C GLN A 52 -3.13 -6.41 -1.73
N ILE A 53 -2.49 -5.62 -2.59
CA ILE A 53 -1.72 -4.45 -2.16
C ILE A 53 -2.62 -3.42 -1.49
N PHE A 54 -3.80 -3.12 -2.06
CA PHE A 54 -4.73 -2.18 -1.46
C PHE A 54 -5.27 -2.66 -0.11
N TYR A 55 -5.58 -3.96 0.01
CA TYR A 55 -6.00 -4.54 1.28
C TYR A 55 -4.90 -4.38 2.34
N GLU A 56 -3.66 -4.74 2.03
CA GLU A 56 -2.55 -4.70 2.98
C GLU A 56 -2.15 -3.27 3.36
N THR A 57 -2.09 -2.35 2.38
CA THR A 57 -1.80 -0.94 2.63
C THR A 57 -2.87 -0.29 3.51
N GLY A 58 -4.15 -0.63 3.30
CA GLY A 58 -5.23 -0.17 4.18
C GLY A 58 -5.02 -0.65 5.62
N ARG A 59 -4.68 -1.92 5.81
CA ARG A 59 -4.41 -2.50 7.15
C ARG A 59 -3.20 -1.89 7.84
N LEU A 60 -2.14 -1.60 7.09
CA LEU A 60 -0.98 -0.88 7.60
C LEU A 60 -1.36 0.55 8.03
N GLN A 61 -2.18 1.25 7.25
CA GLN A 61 -2.66 2.59 7.60
C GLN A 61 -3.51 2.57 8.88
N ASP A 62 -4.39 1.57 9.02
CA ASP A 62 -5.21 1.38 10.22
C ASP A 62 -4.31 1.15 11.46
N ALA A 63 -3.26 0.34 11.32
CA ALA A 63 -2.30 0.07 12.38
C ALA A 63 -1.54 1.33 12.80
N ALA A 64 -1.00 2.10 11.85
CA ALA A 64 -0.33 3.37 12.14
C ALA A 64 -1.27 4.35 12.87
N SER A 65 -2.52 4.46 12.42
CA SER A 65 -3.54 5.32 13.03
C SER A 65 -3.89 4.89 14.46
N LEU A 66 -4.03 3.59 14.70
CA LEU A 66 -4.29 3.05 16.03
C LEU A 66 -3.11 3.33 16.97
N LEU A 67 -1.89 3.02 16.55
CA LEU A 67 -0.69 3.27 17.35
C LEU A 67 -0.53 4.76 17.69
N ASN A 68 -0.80 5.65 16.74
CA ASN A 68 -0.75 7.08 16.97
C ASN A 68 -1.75 7.52 18.06
N ARG A 69 -3.00 7.03 18.02
CA ARG A 69 -4.01 7.30 19.06
C ARG A 69 -3.60 6.77 20.43
N LEU A 70 -3.13 5.53 20.50
CA LEU A 70 -2.67 4.90 21.75
C LEU A 70 -1.39 5.54 22.32
N SER A 71 -0.66 6.33 21.52
CA SER A 71 0.51 7.10 21.99
C SER A 71 0.13 8.46 22.60
N SER A 72 -1.07 8.95 22.29
CA SER A 72 -1.61 10.21 22.81
C SER A 72 -2.51 10.03 24.04
N GLU A 73 -2.83 8.79 24.39
CA GLU A 73 -3.46 8.38 25.67
C GLU A 73 -2.39 8.16 26.76
#